data_AF-A0A101GI09-F1
#
_entry.id   AF-A0A101GI09-F1
#
_cell.length_a   1.000
_cell.length_b   1.000
_cell.length_c   1.000
_cell.angle_alpha   90.00
_cell.angle_beta   90.00
_cell.angle_gamma   90.00
#
_symmetry.space_group_name_H-M   'P 1'
#
loop_
_entity.id
_entity.type
_entity.pdbx_description
1 polymer ?
#
loop_
_entity_poly.entity_id
_entity_poly.type
_entity_poly.pdbx_seq_one_letter_code
_entity_poly.pdbx_strand_id
1 'polypeptide(L)'
;MKFISHSLFVLPVFIIFGLVSFYSCTKDEFSTDPSYQLTFSNDSVIFDTVFTTIGSVTQEFRIYNKNNEKIKISSIKLAGAEKSAYSLNIDGHNTWIKNNVELEKGDSLYIFVRVRINPNDKNSPFLVSDSIEFLTNGNYQYVKLIAYGQNAYYHTPKYFPADEPAYSIIDCSHPWTNDKPHLIYGWAIVDSASILVIEAGTRVYFHYGARLLVKNGGNLQVNGEAENKVIFRNDRLDPFYKDLSGQWEGIYIADGNGENFIHHAEILNATTGIRIGQNKSSEGTPFVITDTRIGNMKIGGLWANDCQLYSVNCAIENCGSYAIQLEGGTYEFTHLSIGNFWSSSIRTSPSLLLSDYYLDGENQINIEVTSFKFTNCIIYGNQYDEIYVDKGNQNSEYSYFFDHCLLKTTLNTADENIFSSCLINIDPLFKDIEKPQLELDSLSPALHSGKAVGVMQDILGRQRNMQYPALGAYEPNY
;
A
#
# COMPACT_ATOMS: atom_id res chain seq x y z
N MET A 1 -70.30 66.49 18.77
CA MET A 1 -71.23 65.55 18.11
C MET A 1 -70.43 64.31 17.71
N LYS A 2 -70.93 63.12 18.07
CA LYS A 2 -70.42 61.76 17.80
C LYS A 2 -69.22 61.24 18.62
N PHE A 3 -69.58 60.51 19.68
CA PHE A 3 -68.85 59.35 20.20
C PHE A 3 -68.51 58.38 19.06
N ILE A 4 -67.28 57.86 19.02
CA ILE A 4 -66.93 56.66 18.26
C ILE A 4 -66.27 55.67 19.22
N SER A 5 -66.99 54.58 19.42
CA SER A 5 -66.71 53.41 20.25
C SER A 5 -65.66 52.52 19.59
N HIS A 6 -64.41 52.54 20.02
CA HIS A 6 -63.38 51.58 19.58
C HIS A 6 -62.67 50.90 20.77
N SER A 7 -63.35 50.73 21.91
CA SER A 7 -62.72 50.17 23.13
C SER A 7 -63.01 48.69 23.39
N LEU A 8 -63.93 48.04 22.64
CA LEU A 8 -64.34 46.67 22.98
C LEU A 8 -63.56 45.52 22.32
N PHE A 9 -62.65 45.80 21.37
CA PHE A 9 -61.86 44.75 20.69
C PHE A 9 -60.39 44.65 21.16
N VAL A 10 -59.92 45.60 21.98
CA VAL A 10 -58.52 45.62 22.43
C VAL A 10 -58.30 44.69 23.64
N LEU A 11 -59.33 44.51 24.48
CA LEU A 11 -59.28 43.66 25.67
C LEU A 11 -59.06 42.15 25.37
N PRO A 12 -59.78 41.52 24.41
CA PRO A 12 -59.56 40.11 24.12
C PRO A 12 -58.21 39.85 23.41
N VAL A 13 -57.68 40.81 22.66
CA VAL A 13 -56.37 40.71 22.00
C VAL A 13 -55.22 40.76 23.02
N PHE A 14 -55.33 41.59 24.07
CA PHE A 14 -54.35 41.65 25.16
C PHE A 14 -54.35 40.39 26.04
N ILE A 15 -55.52 39.78 26.26
CA ILE A 15 -55.64 38.51 27.00
C ILE A 15 -55.06 37.34 26.20
N ILE A 16 -55.25 37.31 24.88
CA ILE A 16 -54.64 36.30 24.01
C ILE A 16 -53.11 36.49 23.93
N PHE A 17 -52.59 37.73 23.88
CA PHE A 17 -51.15 37.99 23.89
C PHE A 17 -50.49 37.67 25.26
N GLY A 18 -51.23 37.85 26.36
CA GLY A 18 -50.80 37.44 27.70
C GLY A 18 -50.76 35.92 27.90
N LEU A 19 -51.68 35.16 27.28
CA LEU A 19 -51.72 33.70 27.36
C LEU A 19 -50.62 33.00 26.55
N VAL A 20 -50.06 33.64 25.51
CA VAL A 20 -48.93 33.10 24.73
C VAL A 20 -47.58 33.33 25.45
N SER A 21 -47.54 34.15 26.50
CA SER A 21 -46.31 34.49 27.22
C SER A 21 -45.91 33.48 28.33
N PHE A 22 -46.69 32.41 28.51
CA PHE A 22 -46.40 31.34 29.49
C PHE A 22 -45.85 30.04 28.87
N TYR A 23 -45.37 30.07 27.63
CA TYR A 23 -44.41 29.06 27.16
C TYR A 23 -43.04 29.33 27.83
N SER A 24 -42.99 29.06 29.13
CA SER A 24 -41.74 28.85 29.83
C SER A 24 -41.11 27.60 29.22
N CYS A 25 -40.00 27.80 28.52
CA CYS A 25 -39.10 26.73 28.14
C CYS A 25 -38.65 26.07 29.45
N THR A 26 -39.22 24.92 29.81
CA THR A 26 -38.70 24.07 30.88
C THR A 26 -37.24 23.83 30.56
N LYS A 27 -36.34 24.24 31.44
CA LYS A 27 -34.94 23.84 31.30
C LYS A 27 -34.94 22.32 31.40
N ASP A 28 -34.48 21.64 30.35
CA ASP A 28 -34.27 20.21 30.39
C ASP A 28 -33.30 19.91 31.53
N GLU A 29 -33.82 19.31 32.60
CA GLU A 29 -33.00 18.87 33.72
C GLU A 29 -32.21 17.63 33.32
N PHE A 30 -31.01 17.48 33.87
CA PHE A 30 -30.20 16.29 33.63
C PHE A 30 -30.80 15.11 34.39
N SER A 31 -30.97 13.98 33.69
CA SER A 31 -31.32 12.75 34.37
C SER A 31 -30.20 12.32 35.31
N THR A 32 -30.56 11.94 36.54
CA THR A 32 -29.65 11.34 37.53
C THR A 32 -29.90 9.85 37.73
N ASP A 33 -30.76 9.25 36.89
CA ASP A 33 -31.12 7.85 36.96
C ASP A 33 -29.88 6.95 36.67
N PRO A 34 -29.49 6.06 37.60
CA PRO A 34 -28.38 5.12 37.39
C PRO A 34 -28.62 4.12 36.26
N SER A 35 -29.84 3.94 35.77
CA SER A 35 -30.10 3.11 34.58
C SER A 35 -29.66 3.79 33.28
N TYR A 36 -29.44 5.11 33.28
CA TYR A 36 -29.09 5.87 32.08
C TYR A 36 -27.58 5.84 31.86
N GLN A 37 -27.13 4.80 31.17
CA GLN A 37 -25.74 4.54 30.84
C GLN A 37 -25.37 5.06 29.45
N LEU A 38 -24.08 5.22 29.21
CA LEU A 38 -23.56 5.52 27.88
C LEU A 38 -23.57 4.26 27.02
N THR A 39 -23.83 4.43 25.72
CA THR A 39 -23.55 3.40 24.72
C THR A 39 -22.30 3.80 23.93
N PHE A 40 -21.45 2.83 23.61
CA PHE A 40 -20.21 3.06 22.88
C PHE A 40 -20.28 2.50 21.46
N SER A 41 -19.56 3.11 20.51
CA SER A 41 -19.42 2.54 19.17
C SER A 41 -18.65 1.22 19.17
N ASN A 42 -17.71 1.06 20.12
CA ASN A 42 -16.79 -0.07 20.22
C ASN A 42 -16.45 -0.33 21.70
N ASP A 43 -16.23 -1.59 22.05
CA ASP A 43 -15.75 -1.98 23.38
C ASP A 43 -14.23 -1.81 23.54
N SER A 44 -13.51 -1.64 22.42
CA SER A 44 -12.07 -1.43 22.37
C SER A 44 -11.68 -0.61 21.15
N VAL A 45 -10.67 0.25 21.30
CA VAL A 45 -9.97 0.93 20.21
C VAL A 45 -8.61 0.27 20.06
N ILE A 46 -8.37 -0.33 18.90
CA ILE A 46 -7.17 -1.12 18.62
C ILE A 46 -6.35 -0.42 17.54
N PHE A 47 -5.07 -0.24 17.82
CA PHE A 47 -4.05 0.17 16.86
C PHE A 47 -3.24 -1.09 16.50
N ASP A 48 -2.92 -1.25 15.22
CA ASP A 48 -2.05 -2.34 14.77
C ASP A 48 -0.59 -2.03 15.18
N THR A 49 0.37 -2.45 14.37
CA THR A 49 1.79 -2.22 14.55
C THR A 49 2.08 -0.71 14.49
N VAL A 50 2.44 -0.14 15.63
CA VAL A 50 2.88 1.24 15.79
C VAL A 50 4.38 1.25 16.02
N PHE A 51 5.13 1.78 15.06
CA PHE A 51 6.57 1.95 15.22
C PHE A 51 6.87 2.95 16.33
N THR A 52 7.83 2.61 17.19
CA THR A 52 8.24 3.49 18.29
C THR A 52 8.74 4.85 17.81
N THR A 53 8.77 5.86 18.67
CA THR A 53 9.15 7.26 18.33
C THR A 53 8.09 8.03 17.54
N ILE A 54 7.24 7.33 16.79
CA ILE A 54 6.27 7.89 15.85
C ILE A 54 4.86 7.77 16.42
N GLY A 55 4.03 8.78 16.15
CA GLY A 55 2.63 8.77 16.54
C GLY A 55 1.83 7.89 15.60
N SER A 56 0.84 7.18 16.13
CA SER A 56 -0.13 6.47 15.32
C SER A 56 -1.00 7.42 14.53
N VAL A 57 -1.80 6.81 13.67
CA VAL A 57 -2.98 7.41 13.08
C VAL A 57 -3.97 7.81 14.17
N THR A 58 -4.82 8.78 13.90
CA THR A 58 -5.91 9.13 14.82
C THR A 58 -7.08 8.17 14.57
N GLN A 59 -7.49 7.41 15.59
CA GLN A 59 -8.72 6.60 15.56
C GLN A 59 -9.90 7.42 16.08
N GLU A 60 -11.07 7.27 15.45
CA GLU A 60 -12.31 7.85 15.95
C GLU A 60 -13.08 6.85 16.81
N PHE A 61 -13.64 7.35 17.91
CA PHE A 61 -14.46 6.62 18.84
C PHE A 61 -15.66 7.48 19.21
N ARG A 62 -16.88 6.92 19.20
CA ARG A 62 -18.10 7.67 19.54
C ARG A 62 -18.77 7.12 20.78
N ILE A 63 -19.24 8.05 21.61
CA ILE A 63 -20.14 7.75 22.72
C ILE A 63 -21.54 8.30 22.40
N TYR A 64 -22.57 7.61 22.86
CA TYR A 64 -23.96 7.94 22.56
C TYR A 64 -24.79 7.99 23.84
N ASN A 65 -25.69 8.97 23.91
CA ASN A 65 -26.80 8.96 24.83
C ASN A 65 -28.05 8.38 24.13
N LYS A 66 -28.23 7.07 24.18
CA LYS A 66 -29.44 6.41 23.63
C LYS A 66 -30.64 6.45 24.58
N ASN A 67 -30.49 7.08 25.75
CA ASN A 67 -31.57 7.24 26.71
C ASN A 67 -32.56 8.32 26.23
N ASN A 68 -33.66 8.49 26.95
CA ASN A 68 -34.77 9.35 26.56
C ASN A 68 -34.71 10.78 27.14
N GLU A 69 -33.69 11.12 27.93
CA GLU A 69 -33.44 12.45 28.52
C GLU A 69 -31.97 12.86 28.36
N LYS A 70 -31.69 14.15 28.56
CA LYS A 70 -30.34 14.70 28.59
C LYS A 70 -29.57 14.15 29.79
N ILE A 71 -28.29 13.79 29.58
CA ILE A 71 -27.41 13.28 30.64
C ILE A 71 -26.20 14.18 30.83
N LYS A 72 -25.60 14.10 32.02
CA LYS A 72 -24.35 14.76 32.35
C LYS A 72 -23.28 13.72 32.68
N ILE A 73 -22.30 13.60 31.80
CA ILE A 73 -21.11 12.80 32.03
C ILE A 73 -20.24 13.56 33.03
N SER A 74 -20.09 13.00 34.23
CA SER A 74 -19.33 13.62 35.31
C SER A 74 -17.85 13.72 34.95
N SER A 75 -17.28 12.66 34.38
CA SER A 75 -15.90 12.67 33.88
C SER A 75 -15.70 11.71 32.72
N ILE A 76 -14.92 12.15 31.74
CA ILE A 76 -14.26 11.33 30.72
C ILE A 76 -12.75 11.48 30.95
N LYS A 77 -12.02 10.40 31.19
CA LYS A 77 -10.57 10.48 31.43
C LYS A 77 -9.81 9.29 30.88
N LEU A 78 -8.56 9.51 30.52
CA LEU A 78 -7.59 8.46 30.22
C LEU A 78 -7.00 7.93 31.52
N ALA A 79 -7.03 6.62 31.76
CA ALA A 79 -6.64 6.03 33.04
C ALA A 79 -5.14 6.25 33.35
N GLY A 80 -4.26 6.13 32.35
CA GLY A 80 -2.84 6.47 32.47
C GLY A 80 -2.52 7.96 32.60
N ALA A 81 -3.52 8.85 32.44
CA ALA A 81 -3.39 10.30 32.49
C ALA A 81 -2.19 10.81 31.67
N GLU A 82 -1.37 11.70 32.23
CA GLU A 82 -0.18 12.28 31.57
C GLU A 82 0.92 11.27 31.25
N LYS A 83 0.92 10.10 31.90
CA LYS A 83 1.91 9.04 31.67
C LYS A 83 1.47 8.06 30.60
N SER A 84 0.25 8.19 30.09
CA SER A 84 -0.24 7.32 29.03
C SER A 84 0.56 7.49 27.75
N ALA A 85 0.78 6.37 27.04
CA ALA A 85 1.22 6.42 25.65
C ALA A 85 0.12 6.96 24.72
N TYR A 86 -1.13 7.00 25.19
CA TYR A 86 -2.28 7.49 24.44
C TYR A 86 -2.52 8.97 24.71
N SER A 87 -3.09 9.66 23.72
CA SER A 87 -3.63 11.01 23.86
C SER A 87 -5.05 11.06 23.32
N LEU A 88 -5.89 11.87 23.97
CA LEU A 88 -7.29 12.04 23.63
C LEU A 88 -7.54 13.46 23.16
N ASN A 89 -8.36 13.59 22.11
CA ASN A 89 -9.09 14.81 21.83
C ASN A 89 -10.58 14.53 22.05
N ILE A 90 -11.15 15.15 23.08
CA ILE A 90 -12.52 14.95 23.53
C ILE A 90 -13.34 16.14 23.03
N ASP A 91 -14.10 15.92 21.96
CA ASP A 91 -14.99 16.93 21.37
C ASP A 91 -14.25 18.25 21.06
N GLY A 92 -13.17 18.13 20.28
CA GLY A 92 -12.33 19.26 19.85
C GLY A 92 -11.21 19.62 20.82
N HIS A 93 -11.26 19.18 22.08
CA HIS A 93 -10.27 19.54 23.09
C HIS A 93 -9.23 18.45 23.34
N ASN A 94 -7.95 18.73 23.05
CA ASN A 94 -6.84 17.84 23.37
C ASN A 94 -6.55 17.84 24.88
N THR A 95 -7.00 16.81 25.59
CA THR A 95 -6.89 16.68 27.05
C THR A 95 -7.02 15.22 27.46
N TRP A 96 -6.32 14.82 28.52
CA TRP A 96 -6.48 13.48 29.11
C TRP A 96 -7.71 13.39 30.02
N ILE A 97 -8.37 14.52 30.34
CA ILE A 97 -9.59 14.57 31.15
C ILE A 97 -10.53 15.71 30.72
N LYS A 98 -11.84 15.42 30.64
CA LYS A 98 -12.90 16.41 30.47
C LYS A 98 -14.03 16.10 31.48
N ASN A 99 -14.44 17.10 32.25
CA ASN A 99 -15.48 16.94 33.28
C ASN A 99 -16.75 17.65 32.86
N ASN A 100 -17.88 17.22 33.45
CA ASN A 100 -19.18 17.88 33.29
C ASN A 100 -19.60 18.03 31.81
N VAL A 101 -19.44 16.97 31.03
CA VAL A 101 -19.81 16.96 29.61
C VAL A 101 -21.30 16.68 29.50
N GLU A 102 -22.03 17.60 28.89
CA GLU A 102 -23.46 17.47 28.63
C GLU A 102 -23.68 16.73 27.31
N LEU A 103 -24.63 15.79 27.29
CA LEU A 103 -24.98 15.05 26.07
C LEU A 103 -26.49 14.96 25.93
N GLU A 104 -27.02 15.54 24.85
CA GLU A 104 -28.45 15.59 24.58
C GLU A 104 -29.04 14.20 24.32
N LYS A 105 -30.35 14.08 24.48
CA LYS A 105 -31.09 12.85 24.17
C LYS A 105 -30.86 12.44 22.71
N GLY A 106 -30.43 11.20 22.49
CA GLY A 106 -30.20 10.66 21.16
C GLY A 106 -28.94 11.18 20.47
N ASP A 107 -28.17 12.03 21.15
CA ASP A 107 -26.97 12.65 20.58
C ASP A 107 -25.71 11.82 20.83
N SER A 108 -24.62 12.20 20.17
CA SER A 108 -23.32 11.54 20.21
C SER A 108 -22.18 12.52 20.35
N LEU A 109 -21.07 12.04 20.91
CA LEU A 109 -19.85 12.82 21.07
C LEU A 109 -18.66 12.06 20.47
N TYR A 110 -17.80 12.78 19.76
CA TYR A 110 -16.57 12.25 19.20
C TYR A 110 -15.42 12.32 20.21
N ILE A 111 -14.67 11.24 20.28
CA ILE A 111 -13.37 11.17 20.92
C ILE A 111 -12.39 10.65 19.89
N PHE A 112 -11.32 11.39 19.69
CA PHE A 112 -10.22 11.00 18.83
C PHE A 112 -9.07 10.50 19.70
N VAL A 113 -8.52 9.34 19.35
CA VAL A 113 -7.46 8.67 20.10
C VAL A 113 -6.23 8.56 19.23
N ARG A 114 -5.05 8.86 19.80
CA ARG A 114 -3.75 8.62 19.18
C ARG A 114 -2.86 7.91 20.20
N VAL A 115 -1.90 7.09 19.74
CA VAL A 115 -0.85 6.51 20.57
C VAL A 115 0.52 6.95 20.09
N ARG A 116 1.47 7.16 21.00
CA ARG A 116 2.88 7.40 20.70
C ARG A 116 3.73 6.55 21.64
N ILE A 117 4.48 5.62 21.07
CA ILE A 117 5.20 4.61 21.85
C ILE A 117 6.65 5.03 22.04
N ASN A 118 7.13 4.89 23.27
CA ASN A 118 8.52 5.20 23.63
C ASN A 118 9.47 4.09 23.10
N PRO A 119 10.55 4.42 22.38
CA PRO A 119 11.48 3.45 21.78
C PRO A 119 12.36 2.67 22.75
N ASN A 120 12.33 2.97 24.05
CA ASN A 120 13.23 2.35 25.03
C ASN A 120 12.75 0.99 25.56
N ASP A 121 11.62 0.46 25.10
CA ASP A 121 11.16 -0.86 25.51
C ASP A 121 12.02 -1.96 24.87
N LYS A 122 12.57 -2.85 25.71
CA LYS A 122 13.51 -3.91 25.28
C LYS A 122 12.82 -5.08 24.58
N ASN A 123 11.52 -5.28 24.83
CA ASN A 123 10.72 -6.29 24.15
C ASN A 123 10.16 -5.66 22.87
N SER A 124 10.27 -6.34 21.72
CA SER A 124 9.72 -5.88 20.44
C SER A 124 9.37 -7.08 19.57
N PRO A 125 8.11 -7.24 19.11
CA PRO A 125 6.95 -6.40 19.40
C PRO A 125 6.47 -6.51 20.86
N PHE A 126 5.70 -5.53 21.33
CA PHE A 126 5.15 -5.48 22.69
C PHE A 126 3.76 -4.87 22.72
N LEU A 127 2.98 -5.18 23.77
CA LEU A 127 1.62 -4.67 23.93
C LEU A 127 1.62 -3.41 24.79
N VAL A 128 0.98 -2.34 24.30
CA VAL A 128 0.73 -1.11 25.04
C VAL A 128 -0.77 -1.00 25.28
N SER A 129 -1.20 -0.95 26.54
CA SER A 129 -2.61 -0.91 26.90
C SER A 129 -2.95 0.22 27.86
N ASP A 130 -4.13 0.82 27.69
CA ASP A 130 -4.73 1.77 28.62
C ASP A 130 -6.27 1.68 28.50
N SER A 131 -7.01 2.58 29.14
CA SER A 131 -8.46 2.67 28.99
C SER A 131 -8.96 4.10 29.11
N ILE A 132 -10.04 4.41 28.39
CA ILE A 132 -10.84 5.61 28.61
C ILE A 132 -11.94 5.26 29.61
N GLU A 133 -11.97 5.95 30.75
CA GLU A 133 -12.93 5.77 31.83
C GLU A 133 -14.02 6.86 31.77
N PHE A 134 -15.26 6.44 31.96
CA PHE A 134 -16.46 7.27 31.94
C PHE A 134 -17.20 7.13 33.28
N LEU A 135 -17.61 8.27 33.85
CA LEU A 135 -18.50 8.31 35.01
C LEU A 135 -19.77 9.08 34.67
N THR A 136 -20.92 8.41 34.69
CA THR A 136 -22.23 9.01 34.39
C THR A 136 -23.29 8.45 35.33
N ASN A 137 -24.02 9.31 36.04
CA ASN A 137 -25.07 8.91 37.00
C ASN A 137 -24.64 7.82 38.01
N GLY A 138 -23.36 7.86 38.43
CA GLY A 138 -22.78 6.86 39.34
C GLY A 138 -22.30 5.57 38.66
N ASN A 139 -22.54 5.39 37.36
CA ASN A 139 -22.03 4.26 36.59
C ASN A 139 -20.61 4.51 36.12
N TYR A 140 -19.74 3.54 36.37
CA TYR A 140 -18.40 3.47 35.81
C TYR A 140 -18.39 2.54 34.60
N GLN A 141 -18.01 3.08 33.44
CA GLN A 141 -17.84 2.34 32.20
C GLN A 141 -16.45 2.65 31.63
N TYR A 142 -15.90 1.74 30.82
CA TYR A 142 -14.61 1.96 30.19
C TYR A 142 -14.54 1.36 28.79
N VAL A 143 -13.66 1.93 27.98
CA VAL A 143 -13.28 1.40 26.67
C VAL A 143 -11.79 1.13 26.67
N LYS A 144 -11.40 -0.08 26.25
CA LYS A 144 -9.98 -0.49 26.25
C LYS A 144 -9.24 0.14 25.08
N LEU A 145 -8.00 0.54 25.32
CA LEU A 145 -7.07 0.99 24.30
C LEU A 145 -5.95 -0.04 24.19
N ILE A 146 -5.67 -0.53 22.99
CA ILE A 146 -4.67 -1.57 22.73
C ILE A 146 -3.85 -1.19 21.51
N ALA A 147 -2.51 -1.25 21.60
CA ALA A 147 -1.59 -1.00 20.50
C ALA A 147 -0.43 -2.00 20.54
N TYR A 148 0.05 -2.42 19.37
CA TYR A 148 1.23 -3.27 19.23
C TYR A 148 2.45 -2.41 18.90
N GLY A 149 3.33 -2.18 19.86
CA GLY A 149 4.57 -1.44 19.65
C GLY A 149 5.64 -2.28 18.96
N GLN A 150 6.34 -1.71 17.99
CA GLN A 150 7.47 -2.35 17.31
C GLN A 150 8.67 -1.40 17.20
N ASN A 151 9.86 -1.87 17.61
CA ASN A 151 11.12 -1.17 17.37
C ASN A 151 11.60 -1.42 15.94
N ALA A 152 12.25 -0.43 15.35
CA ALA A 152 12.82 -0.48 14.01
C ALA A 152 14.18 0.20 13.94
N TYR A 153 14.94 -0.08 12.89
CA TYR A 153 16.05 0.76 12.43
C TYR A 153 15.49 1.93 11.62
N TYR A 154 15.61 3.15 12.15
CA TYR A 154 15.07 4.34 11.51
C TYR A 154 16.11 4.98 10.59
N HIS A 155 15.77 5.08 9.32
CA HIS A 155 16.55 5.78 8.30
C HIS A 155 15.89 7.13 8.01
N THR A 156 16.22 8.14 8.80
CA THR A 156 15.64 9.49 8.71
C THR A 156 16.51 10.44 7.91
N PRO A 157 15.92 11.42 7.19
CA PRO A 157 16.69 12.38 6.42
C PRO A 157 17.70 13.14 7.28
N LYS A 158 18.92 13.28 6.75
CA LYS A 158 20.00 14.09 7.35
C LYS A 158 20.31 15.34 6.50
N TYR A 159 19.87 15.33 5.25
CA TYR A 159 20.07 16.41 4.28
C TYR A 159 18.71 16.97 3.85
N PHE A 160 18.58 18.30 3.86
CA PHE A 160 17.35 19.03 3.54
C PHE A 160 17.63 20.12 2.49
N PRO A 161 17.93 19.73 1.24
CA PRO A 161 18.06 20.68 0.13
C PRO A 161 16.74 21.41 -0.14
N ALA A 162 16.81 22.62 -0.73
CA ALA A 162 15.63 23.46 -0.95
C ALA A 162 14.70 22.94 -2.07
N ASP A 163 15.29 22.39 -3.13
CA ASP A 163 14.57 22.00 -4.37
C ASP A 163 14.51 20.49 -4.59
N GLU A 164 15.04 19.70 -3.65
CA GLU A 164 15.11 18.25 -3.73
C GLU A 164 14.48 17.60 -2.49
N PRO A 165 13.97 16.37 -2.58
CA PRO A 165 13.41 15.69 -1.42
C PRO A 165 14.45 15.46 -0.33
N ALA A 166 14.02 15.55 0.93
CA ALA A 166 14.88 15.29 2.08
C ALA A 166 15.39 13.83 2.04
N TYR A 167 16.69 13.65 2.25
CA TYR A 167 17.34 12.35 2.07
C TYR A 167 18.38 12.03 3.14
N SER A 168 18.78 10.77 3.18
CA SER A 168 19.93 10.28 3.95
C SER A 168 20.73 9.30 3.10
N ILE A 169 22.04 9.29 3.30
CA ILE A 169 22.92 8.26 2.72
C ILE A 169 22.91 7.07 3.67
N ILE A 170 22.61 5.89 3.14
CA ILE A 170 22.56 4.64 3.90
C ILE A 170 23.98 4.15 4.16
N ASP A 171 24.25 3.79 5.41
CA ASP A 171 25.46 3.06 5.75
C ASP A 171 25.33 1.62 5.23
N CYS A 172 26.10 1.33 4.17
CA CYS A 172 26.13 0.03 3.51
C CYS A 172 27.28 -0.86 4.01
N SER A 173 27.96 -0.48 5.09
CA SER A 173 29.04 -1.29 5.67
C SER A 173 28.54 -2.55 6.40
N HIS A 174 27.24 -2.60 6.71
CA HIS A 174 26.59 -3.73 7.35
C HIS A 174 25.32 -4.09 6.59
N PRO A 175 25.03 -5.40 6.40
CA PRO A 175 23.79 -5.82 5.78
C PRO A 175 22.59 -5.45 6.64
N TRP A 176 21.45 -5.24 6.00
CA TRP A 176 20.16 -5.13 6.68
C TRP A 176 19.66 -6.53 7.03
N THR A 177 19.49 -6.79 8.33
CA THR A 177 19.10 -8.09 8.88
C THR A 177 17.64 -8.09 9.33
N ASN A 178 17.12 -9.29 9.61
CA ASN A 178 15.73 -9.49 10.00
C ASN A 178 15.46 -9.41 11.52
N ASP A 179 16.45 -9.04 12.32
CA ASP A 179 16.31 -8.93 13.78
C ASP A 179 15.33 -7.81 14.17
N LYS A 180 15.28 -6.74 13.37
CA LYS A 180 14.28 -5.66 13.44
C LYS A 180 13.94 -5.15 12.05
N PRO A 181 12.71 -4.65 11.85
CA PRO A 181 12.37 -3.98 10.60
C PRO A 181 13.21 -2.71 10.39
N HIS A 182 13.43 -2.37 9.13
CA HIS A 182 13.99 -1.08 8.71
C HIS A 182 12.86 -0.16 8.30
N LEU A 183 12.89 1.10 8.72
CA LEU A 183 11.85 2.08 8.42
C LEU A 183 12.47 3.35 7.83
N ILE A 184 12.08 3.66 6.60
CA ILE A 184 12.64 4.75 5.81
C ILE A 184 11.69 5.95 5.82
N TYR A 185 12.25 7.12 6.16
CA TYR A 185 11.62 8.43 6.03
C TYR A 185 12.36 9.24 4.98
N GLY A 186 11.62 9.85 4.04
CA GLY A 186 12.23 10.53 2.90
C GLY A 186 13.01 9.56 2.01
N TRP A 187 14.10 10.02 1.40
CA TRP A 187 14.86 9.20 0.48
C TRP A 187 16.04 8.51 1.19
N ALA A 188 16.09 7.18 1.09
CA ALA A 188 17.26 6.37 1.43
C ALA A 188 18.14 6.25 0.19
N ILE A 189 19.36 6.79 0.26
CA ILE A 189 20.30 6.78 -0.85
C ILE A 189 21.40 5.75 -0.61
N VAL A 190 21.52 4.78 -1.52
CA VAL A 190 22.72 3.97 -1.69
C VAL A 190 23.65 4.76 -2.62
N ASP A 191 24.77 5.24 -2.08
CA ASP A 191 25.68 6.11 -2.82
C ASP A 191 26.53 5.32 -3.83
N SER A 192 27.25 6.03 -4.70
CA SER A 192 28.14 5.40 -5.66
C SER A 192 29.18 4.51 -4.96
N ALA A 193 29.53 3.38 -5.59
CA ALA A 193 30.45 2.36 -5.07
C ALA A 193 30.00 1.67 -3.76
N SER A 194 28.77 1.91 -3.28
CA SER A 194 28.19 1.20 -2.14
C SER A 194 27.35 0.01 -2.61
N ILE A 195 27.28 -1.04 -1.78
CA ILE A 195 26.43 -2.22 -2.02
C ILE A 195 25.50 -2.36 -0.83
N LEU A 196 24.21 -2.10 -1.02
CA LEU A 196 23.22 -2.37 0.00
C LEU A 196 22.82 -3.85 -0.08
N VAL A 197 23.19 -4.60 0.95
CA VAL A 197 22.80 -6.01 1.11
C VAL A 197 21.63 -6.10 2.08
N ILE A 198 20.56 -6.79 1.68
CA ILE A 198 19.36 -7.02 2.48
C ILE A 198 19.12 -8.52 2.60
N GLU A 199 19.17 -9.03 3.82
CA GLU A 199 19.13 -10.47 4.12
C GLU A 199 17.71 -11.03 4.19
N ALA A 200 17.60 -12.35 4.07
CA ALA A 200 16.34 -13.09 4.12
C ALA A 200 15.47 -12.74 5.35
N GLY A 201 14.17 -12.62 5.12
CA GLY A 201 13.17 -12.30 6.15
C GLY A 201 13.15 -10.83 6.59
N THR A 202 14.00 -9.97 6.02
CA THR A 202 14.04 -8.55 6.37
C THR A 202 12.77 -7.84 5.94
N ARG A 203 12.23 -6.99 6.81
CA ARG A 203 11.06 -6.13 6.54
C ARG A 203 11.50 -4.69 6.41
N VAL A 204 11.29 -4.10 5.25
CA VAL A 204 11.58 -2.71 4.93
C VAL A 204 10.27 -1.96 4.75
N TYR A 205 10.03 -1.01 5.66
CA TYR A 205 8.87 -0.15 5.65
C TYR A 205 9.21 1.24 5.13
N PHE A 206 8.30 1.83 4.38
CA PHE A 206 8.43 3.15 3.79
C PHE A 206 7.33 4.06 4.29
N HIS A 207 7.71 5.23 4.78
CA HIS A 207 6.75 6.29 5.04
C HIS A 207 6.20 6.90 3.75
N TYR A 208 5.08 7.62 3.86
CA TYR A 208 4.50 8.35 2.73
C TYR A 208 5.52 9.25 2.02
N GLY A 209 5.68 9.05 0.70
CA GLY A 209 6.63 9.78 -0.14
C GLY A 209 8.09 9.34 -0.02
N ALA A 210 8.39 8.31 0.76
CA ALA A 210 9.73 7.76 0.89
C ALA A 210 10.17 6.97 -0.36
N ARG A 211 11.48 6.82 -0.56
CA ARG A 211 12.08 6.13 -1.71
C ARG A 211 13.36 5.41 -1.30
N LEU A 212 13.66 4.27 -1.94
CA LEU A 212 15.01 3.72 -1.98
C LEU A 212 15.64 4.07 -3.32
N LEU A 213 16.70 4.88 -3.31
CA LEU A 213 17.44 5.31 -4.50
C LEU A 213 18.84 4.71 -4.48
N VAL A 214 19.15 3.89 -5.49
CA VAL A 214 20.50 3.41 -5.77
C VAL A 214 21.09 4.30 -6.86
N LYS A 215 22.07 5.12 -6.50
CA LYS A 215 22.74 6.04 -7.43
C LYS A 215 23.63 5.29 -8.41
N ASN A 216 24.07 6.01 -9.44
CA ASN A 216 25.01 5.52 -10.43
C ASN A 216 26.26 4.92 -9.76
N GLY A 217 26.57 3.67 -10.09
CA GLY A 217 27.67 2.89 -9.53
C GLY A 217 27.41 2.31 -8.13
N GLY A 218 26.25 2.54 -7.53
CA GLY A 218 25.77 1.81 -6.34
C GLY A 218 25.08 0.51 -6.74
N ASN A 219 24.90 -0.42 -5.79
CA ASN A 219 24.29 -1.72 -6.05
C ASN A 219 23.31 -2.13 -4.94
N LEU A 220 22.29 -2.90 -5.33
CA LEU A 220 21.30 -3.50 -4.43
C LEU A 220 21.30 -5.02 -4.57
N GLN A 221 21.45 -5.70 -3.44
CA GLN A 221 21.45 -7.16 -3.34
C GLN A 221 20.41 -7.59 -2.30
N VAL A 222 19.30 -8.17 -2.76
CA VAL A 222 18.24 -8.67 -1.89
C VAL A 222 18.26 -10.19 -1.89
N ASN A 223 18.66 -10.77 -0.76
CA ASN A 223 18.87 -12.20 -0.53
C ASN A 223 17.66 -12.84 0.17
N GLY A 224 16.46 -12.74 -0.40
CA GLY A 224 15.30 -13.43 0.15
C GLY A 224 15.39 -14.96 -0.04
N GLU A 225 14.55 -15.68 0.70
CA GLU A 225 14.30 -17.12 0.51
C GLU A 225 12.80 -17.40 0.43
N ALA A 226 12.38 -18.53 -0.15
CA ALA A 226 10.96 -18.87 -0.31
C ALA A 226 10.15 -18.79 1.01
N GLU A 227 10.70 -19.32 2.10
CA GLU A 227 10.09 -19.29 3.44
C GLU A 227 10.35 -17.97 4.19
N ASN A 228 11.40 -17.23 3.80
CA ASN A 228 11.87 -16.01 4.46
C ASN A 228 12.04 -14.89 3.43
N LYS A 229 10.94 -14.46 2.82
CA LYS A 229 10.94 -13.40 1.81
C LYS A 229 11.36 -12.06 2.42
N VAL A 230 11.99 -11.22 1.60
CA VAL A 230 12.20 -9.79 1.95
C VAL A 230 10.95 -9.00 1.57
N ILE A 231 10.43 -8.18 2.49
CA ILE A 231 9.18 -7.44 2.27
C ILE A 231 9.47 -5.95 2.20
N PHE A 232 9.06 -5.30 1.11
CA PHE A 232 9.06 -3.84 0.92
C PHE A 232 7.62 -3.34 0.85
N ARG A 233 7.20 -2.54 1.82
CA ARG A 233 5.83 -1.99 1.85
C ARG A 233 5.73 -0.70 2.65
N ASN A 234 4.56 -0.07 2.65
CA ASN A 234 4.28 1.10 3.47
C ASN A 234 4.24 0.80 4.98
N ASP A 235 4.58 1.79 5.78
CA ASP A 235 4.65 1.72 7.25
C ASP A 235 3.27 1.77 7.95
N ARG A 236 2.26 2.33 7.29
CA ARG A 236 0.89 2.40 7.82
C ARG A 236 0.11 1.11 7.59
N LEU A 237 0.05 0.27 8.63
CA LEU A 237 -0.56 -1.06 8.59
C LEU A 237 -2.03 -1.11 9.05
N ASP A 238 -2.64 0.04 9.39
CA ASP A 238 -4.06 0.10 9.73
C ASP A 238 -4.95 -0.31 8.53
N PRO A 239 -6.15 -0.88 8.75
CA PRO A 239 -6.96 -1.52 7.70
C PRO A 239 -7.17 -0.70 6.42
N PHE A 240 -7.36 0.61 6.54
CA PHE A 240 -7.54 1.48 5.37
C PHE A 240 -6.25 1.69 4.56
N TYR A 241 -5.10 1.78 5.23
CA TYR A 241 -3.82 2.14 4.61
C TYR A 241 -2.96 0.93 4.25
N LYS A 242 -3.20 -0.21 4.91
CA LYS A 242 -2.41 -1.43 4.77
C LYS A 242 -2.26 -1.86 3.32
N ASP A 243 -3.32 -1.71 2.53
CA ASP A 243 -3.39 -2.13 1.13
C ASP A 243 -3.72 -0.93 0.20
N LEU A 244 -3.48 0.30 0.67
CA LEU A 244 -3.62 1.49 -0.17
C LEU A 244 -2.39 1.59 -1.09
N SER A 245 -2.60 1.71 -2.40
CA SER A 245 -1.51 1.89 -3.38
C SER A 245 -0.87 3.29 -3.30
N GLY A 246 0.35 3.46 -3.81
CA GLY A 246 1.00 4.78 -3.89
C GLY A 246 1.36 5.39 -2.53
N GLN A 247 1.63 4.54 -1.54
CA GLN A 247 2.01 4.97 -0.20
C GLN A 247 3.51 5.23 -0.07
N TRP A 248 4.31 4.93 -1.08
CA TRP A 248 5.73 5.29 -1.18
C TRP A 248 6.14 5.30 -2.65
N GLU A 249 7.29 5.87 -2.98
CA GLU A 249 7.65 6.16 -4.36
C GLU A 249 8.10 4.93 -5.16
N GLY A 250 8.78 3.97 -4.51
CA GLY A 250 9.38 2.82 -5.16
C GLY A 250 10.87 2.63 -4.90
N ILE A 251 11.43 1.59 -5.51
CA ILE A 251 12.87 1.36 -5.62
C ILE A 251 13.33 1.92 -6.96
N TYR A 252 14.31 2.81 -6.97
CA TYR A 252 14.91 3.31 -8.20
C TYR A 252 16.40 2.99 -8.24
N ILE A 253 16.81 2.23 -9.25
CA ILE A 253 18.22 1.94 -9.54
C ILE A 253 18.60 2.76 -10.78
N ALA A 254 19.41 3.80 -10.60
CA ALA A 254 19.66 4.80 -11.64
C ALA A 254 20.61 4.33 -12.75
N ASP A 255 21.72 3.68 -12.37
CA ASP A 255 22.73 3.10 -13.28
C ASP A 255 23.59 2.11 -12.49
N GLY A 256 23.12 0.87 -12.41
CA GLY A 256 23.77 -0.21 -11.67
C GLY A 256 24.78 -0.93 -12.55
N ASN A 257 26.02 -0.44 -12.61
CA ASN A 257 27.10 -1.08 -13.38
C ASN A 257 27.73 -2.30 -12.69
N GLY A 258 27.21 -2.74 -11.55
CA GLY A 258 27.64 -3.95 -10.83
C GLY A 258 26.50 -4.95 -10.64
N GLU A 259 26.73 -5.95 -9.79
CA GLU A 259 25.76 -7.01 -9.50
C GLU A 259 24.56 -6.47 -8.72
N ASN A 260 23.42 -6.38 -9.41
CA ASN A 260 22.14 -5.97 -8.85
C ASN A 260 21.13 -7.09 -8.99
N PHE A 261 20.61 -7.57 -7.86
CA PHE A 261 19.64 -8.65 -7.87
C PHE A 261 18.60 -8.53 -6.77
N ILE A 262 17.41 -9.06 -7.05
CA ILE A 262 16.33 -9.21 -6.11
C ILE A 262 15.81 -10.65 -6.16
N HIS A 263 16.03 -11.40 -5.08
CA HIS A 263 15.56 -12.77 -4.92
C HIS A 263 14.49 -12.83 -3.83
N HIS A 264 13.40 -13.57 -4.10
CA HIS A 264 12.34 -13.87 -3.13
C HIS A 264 11.85 -12.64 -2.34
N ALA A 265 11.40 -11.60 -3.06
CA ALA A 265 10.87 -10.40 -2.45
C ALA A 265 9.35 -10.23 -2.65
N GLU A 266 8.73 -9.47 -1.76
CA GLU A 266 7.39 -8.91 -1.96
C GLU A 266 7.47 -7.38 -1.92
N ILE A 267 7.17 -6.73 -3.03
CA ILE A 267 7.22 -5.27 -3.19
C ILE A 267 5.80 -4.78 -3.40
N LEU A 268 5.25 -4.03 -2.44
CA LEU A 268 3.82 -3.73 -2.38
C LEU A 268 3.56 -2.24 -2.19
N ASN A 269 2.45 -1.78 -2.75
CA ASN A 269 1.79 -0.50 -2.40
C ASN A 269 2.59 0.76 -2.77
N ALA A 270 3.53 0.66 -3.70
CA ALA A 270 4.31 1.81 -4.17
C ALA A 270 3.55 2.62 -5.24
N THR A 271 4.13 3.74 -5.65
CA THR A 271 3.72 4.46 -6.85
C THR A 271 4.19 3.68 -8.08
N THR A 272 5.49 3.42 -8.17
CA THR A 272 6.08 2.47 -9.11
C THR A 272 6.90 1.46 -8.31
N GLY A 273 6.78 0.16 -8.54
CA GLY A 273 7.47 -0.85 -7.74
C GLY A 273 8.99 -0.75 -7.86
N ILE A 274 9.50 -1.04 -9.06
CA ILE A 274 10.92 -0.96 -9.39
C ILE A 274 11.07 -0.12 -10.65
N ARG A 275 12.00 0.85 -10.60
CA ARG A 275 12.52 1.54 -11.77
C ARG A 275 13.99 1.20 -11.96
N ILE A 276 14.37 0.83 -13.17
CA ILE A 276 15.74 0.53 -13.59
C ILE A 276 16.10 1.52 -14.70
N GLY A 277 17.11 2.34 -14.44
CA GLY A 277 17.68 3.23 -15.44
C GLY A 277 18.68 2.52 -16.35
N GLN A 278 19.35 3.33 -17.16
CA GLN A 278 20.23 2.87 -18.24
C GLN A 278 21.46 2.14 -17.68
N ASN A 279 21.88 1.08 -18.37
CA ASN A 279 23.17 0.42 -18.14
C ASN A 279 23.97 0.46 -19.45
N LYS A 280 24.69 1.58 -19.67
CA LYS A 280 25.35 1.90 -20.95
C LYS A 280 26.61 1.09 -21.25
N SER A 281 26.96 0.11 -20.42
CA SER A 281 28.18 -0.67 -20.62
C SER A 281 27.87 -1.89 -21.49
N SER A 282 28.59 -2.04 -22.60
CA SER A 282 28.48 -3.20 -23.51
C SER A 282 28.93 -4.53 -22.87
N GLU A 283 29.47 -4.48 -21.65
CA GLU A 283 29.84 -5.61 -20.77
C GLU A 283 29.03 -5.60 -19.46
N GLY A 284 27.91 -4.87 -19.42
CA GLY A 284 27.12 -4.67 -18.22
C GLY A 284 26.61 -5.97 -17.61
N THR A 285 26.78 -6.11 -16.30
CA THR A 285 26.15 -7.20 -15.56
C THR A 285 24.64 -7.01 -15.61
N PRO A 286 23.87 -8.04 -16.00
CA PRO A 286 22.43 -7.92 -16.07
C PRO A 286 21.81 -7.74 -14.69
N PHE A 287 20.72 -7.00 -14.63
CA PHE A 287 19.82 -7.02 -13.49
C PHE A 287 19.14 -8.38 -13.41
N VAL A 288 19.02 -8.93 -12.20
CA VAL A 288 18.36 -10.23 -11.99
C VAL A 288 17.22 -10.07 -10.99
N ILE A 289 16.01 -10.50 -11.38
CA ILE A 289 14.86 -10.52 -10.47
C ILE A 289 14.25 -11.92 -10.49
N THR A 290 14.34 -12.65 -9.38
CA THR A 290 13.76 -13.99 -9.29
C THR A 290 12.80 -14.13 -8.12
N ASP A 291 11.79 -14.98 -8.33
CA ASP A 291 10.86 -15.45 -7.29
C ASP A 291 10.19 -14.30 -6.52
N THR A 292 9.96 -13.19 -7.22
CA THR A 292 9.56 -11.92 -6.63
C THR A 292 8.16 -11.53 -7.07
N ARG A 293 7.39 -11.04 -6.09
CA ARG A 293 6.04 -10.54 -6.27
C ARG A 293 6.03 -9.01 -6.19
N ILE A 294 5.43 -8.36 -7.18
CA ILE A 294 5.32 -6.90 -7.27
C ILE A 294 3.84 -6.54 -7.47
N GLY A 295 3.21 -5.94 -6.47
CA GLY A 295 1.76 -5.81 -6.46
C GLY A 295 1.20 -4.50 -5.94
N ASN A 296 0.00 -4.18 -6.43
CA ASN A 296 -0.82 -3.06 -5.93
C ASN A 296 -0.14 -1.69 -6.07
N MET A 297 0.30 -1.38 -7.29
CA MET A 297 1.02 -0.15 -7.60
C MET A 297 0.09 0.92 -8.14
N LYS A 298 0.26 2.17 -7.70
CA LYS A 298 -0.58 3.28 -8.18
C LYS A 298 -0.37 3.56 -9.68
N ILE A 299 0.85 3.36 -10.19
CA ILE A 299 1.22 3.54 -11.59
C ILE A 299 1.66 2.21 -12.19
N GLY A 300 2.85 1.71 -11.87
CA GLY A 300 3.40 0.53 -12.54
C GLY A 300 4.23 -0.40 -11.67
N GLY A 301 4.38 -1.65 -12.08
CA GLY A 301 5.15 -2.66 -11.34
C GLY A 301 6.65 -2.50 -11.59
N LEU A 302 7.06 -2.67 -12.85
CA LEU A 302 8.44 -2.62 -13.29
C LEU A 302 8.58 -1.67 -14.48
N TRP A 303 9.49 -0.71 -14.38
CA TRP A 303 9.87 0.18 -15.48
C TRP A 303 11.37 0.10 -15.70
N ALA A 304 11.81 -0.34 -16.88
CA ALA A 304 13.22 -0.51 -17.20
C ALA A 304 13.58 0.14 -18.53
N ASN A 305 14.70 0.87 -18.55
CA ASN A 305 15.15 1.65 -19.70
C ASN A 305 16.57 1.28 -20.08
N ASP A 306 16.80 0.88 -21.33
CA ASP A 306 18.11 0.62 -21.93
C ASP A 306 19.06 -0.16 -21.00
N CYS A 307 18.64 -1.38 -20.65
CA CYS A 307 19.39 -2.24 -19.75
C CYS A 307 19.26 -3.72 -20.14
N GLN A 308 20.06 -4.57 -19.47
CA GLN A 308 19.91 -6.02 -19.53
C GLN A 308 19.20 -6.51 -18.27
N LEU A 309 18.09 -7.24 -18.41
CA LEU A 309 17.33 -7.78 -17.29
C LEU A 309 16.93 -9.24 -17.55
N TYR A 310 17.28 -10.12 -16.61
CA TYR A 310 16.83 -11.50 -16.56
C TYR A 310 15.86 -11.68 -15.40
N SER A 311 14.68 -12.24 -15.69
CA SER A 311 13.64 -12.49 -14.69
C SER A 311 13.11 -13.92 -14.75
N VAL A 312 12.95 -14.53 -13.57
CA VAL A 312 12.43 -15.90 -13.42
C VAL A 312 11.39 -15.96 -12.30
N ASN A 313 10.27 -16.67 -12.51
CA ASN A 313 9.26 -16.90 -11.46
C ASN A 313 8.71 -15.61 -10.81
N CYS A 314 8.48 -14.57 -11.60
CA CYS A 314 7.99 -13.30 -11.05
C CYS A 314 6.49 -13.14 -11.27
N ALA A 315 5.82 -12.51 -10.30
CA ALA A 315 4.40 -12.17 -10.39
C ALA A 315 4.25 -10.66 -10.29
N ILE A 316 3.54 -10.04 -11.25
CA ILE A 316 3.25 -8.61 -11.23
C ILE A 316 1.75 -8.39 -11.40
N GLU A 317 1.14 -7.68 -10.44
CA GLU A 317 -0.32 -7.58 -10.40
C GLU A 317 -0.85 -6.20 -10.01
N ASN A 318 -2.09 -5.94 -10.43
CA ASN A 318 -2.92 -4.83 -9.95
C ASN A 318 -2.20 -3.47 -9.96
N CYS A 319 -1.81 -3.01 -11.15
CA CYS A 319 -1.13 -1.74 -11.38
C CYS A 319 -2.04 -0.74 -12.10
N GLY A 320 -2.06 0.53 -11.67
CA GLY A 320 -2.93 1.57 -12.25
C GLY A 320 -2.66 1.92 -13.72
N SER A 321 -1.52 1.50 -14.26
CA SER A 321 -1.11 1.62 -15.66
C SER A 321 -0.42 0.33 -16.13
N TYR A 322 0.65 0.42 -16.92
CA TYR A 322 1.49 -0.72 -17.31
C TYR A 322 1.98 -1.47 -16.08
N ALA A 323 1.76 -2.79 -16.04
CA ALA A 323 2.41 -3.66 -15.06
C ALA A 323 3.92 -3.72 -15.33
N ILE A 324 4.30 -3.81 -16.61
CA ILE A 324 5.68 -3.74 -17.08
C ILE A 324 5.79 -2.74 -18.24
N GLN A 325 6.76 -1.84 -18.16
CA GLN A 325 7.19 -0.94 -19.23
C GLN A 325 8.68 -1.15 -19.51
N LEU A 326 9.01 -1.58 -20.72
CA LEU A 326 10.38 -1.83 -21.17
C LEU A 326 10.69 -0.95 -22.38
N GLU A 327 11.81 -0.24 -22.32
CA GLU A 327 12.18 0.79 -23.30
C GLU A 327 13.66 0.67 -23.67
N GLY A 328 13.97 0.06 -24.81
CA GLY A 328 15.36 -0.15 -25.26
C GLY A 328 16.10 -1.20 -24.44
N GLY A 329 17.00 -1.99 -25.04
CA GLY A 329 17.82 -2.97 -24.32
C GLY A 329 17.34 -4.43 -24.43
N THR A 330 17.86 -5.32 -23.58
CA THR A 330 17.64 -6.77 -23.69
C THR A 330 16.98 -7.35 -22.45
N TYR A 331 15.84 -7.98 -22.63
CA TYR A 331 15.00 -8.48 -21.54
C TYR A 331 14.59 -9.92 -21.78
N GLU A 332 14.80 -10.77 -20.78
CA GLU A 332 14.27 -12.13 -20.79
C GLU A 332 13.44 -12.41 -19.54
N PHE A 333 12.21 -12.86 -19.77
CA PHE A 333 11.29 -13.28 -18.73
C PHE A 333 10.95 -14.74 -18.93
N THR A 334 11.15 -15.53 -17.87
CA THR A 334 10.78 -16.94 -17.82
C THR A 334 9.81 -17.17 -16.67
N HIS A 335 8.66 -17.80 -16.92
CA HIS A 335 7.65 -18.03 -15.89
C HIS A 335 7.17 -16.73 -15.21
N LEU A 336 6.86 -15.71 -16.00
CA LEU A 336 6.23 -14.46 -15.52
C LEU A 336 4.71 -14.62 -15.52
N SER A 337 4.05 -14.21 -14.42
CA SER A 337 2.60 -14.00 -14.40
C SER A 337 2.28 -12.51 -14.26
N ILE A 338 1.65 -11.92 -15.26
CA ILE A 338 1.00 -10.62 -15.16
C ILE A 338 -0.51 -10.82 -15.07
N GLY A 339 -1.09 -10.31 -13.99
CA GLY A 339 -2.54 -10.25 -13.78
C GLY A 339 -2.94 -8.83 -13.40
N ASN A 340 -3.24 -7.99 -14.40
CA ASN A 340 -3.51 -6.57 -14.16
C ASN A 340 -5.02 -6.27 -14.12
N PHE A 341 -5.65 -6.61 -12.99
CA PHE A 341 -7.08 -6.43 -12.74
C PHE A 341 -7.37 -5.16 -11.92
N TRP A 342 -6.76 -4.04 -12.31
CA TRP A 342 -6.89 -2.78 -11.61
C TRP A 342 -8.34 -2.28 -11.52
N SER A 343 -8.82 -2.07 -10.29
CA SER A 343 -10.19 -1.64 -10.00
C SER A 343 -10.30 -0.35 -9.18
N SER A 344 -9.19 0.19 -8.65
CA SER A 344 -9.20 1.43 -7.85
C SER A 344 -9.46 2.70 -8.68
N SER A 345 -9.27 2.63 -10.01
CA SER A 345 -9.65 3.66 -10.98
C SER A 345 -9.81 3.05 -12.38
N ILE A 346 -10.15 3.87 -13.37
CA ILE A 346 -10.16 3.44 -14.77
C ILE A 346 -8.70 3.33 -15.26
N ARG A 347 -8.26 2.12 -15.59
CA ARG A 347 -7.02 1.89 -16.35
C ARG A 347 -7.33 1.94 -17.85
N THR A 348 -6.49 2.62 -18.62
CA THR A 348 -6.60 2.70 -20.09
C THR A 348 -5.37 2.16 -20.82
N SER A 349 -4.27 1.95 -20.11
CA SER A 349 -3.06 1.35 -20.66
C SER A 349 -3.12 -0.18 -20.59
N PRO A 350 -2.50 -0.89 -21.54
CA PRO A 350 -2.26 -2.32 -21.48
C PRO A 350 -1.34 -2.70 -20.32
N SER A 351 -1.17 -4.00 -20.08
CA SER A 351 -0.31 -4.50 -19.01
C SER A 351 1.17 -4.43 -19.36
N LEU A 352 1.53 -4.68 -20.62
CA LEU A 352 2.90 -4.75 -21.10
C LEU A 352 3.12 -3.71 -22.20
N LEU A 353 4.10 -2.84 -22.02
CA LEU A 353 4.64 -1.96 -23.04
C LEU A 353 6.03 -2.43 -23.46
N LEU A 354 6.21 -2.64 -24.76
CA LEU A 354 7.47 -2.97 -25.41
C LEU A 354 7.85 -1.85 -26.38
N SER A 355 8.82 -1.03 -26.00
CA SER A 355 9.33 0.07 -26.81
C SER A 355 10.81 -0.09 -27.11
N ASP A 356 11.24 0.28 -28.32
CA ASP A 356 12.66 0.34 -28.69
C ASP A 356 13.28 1.71 -28.42
N TYR A 357 12.52 2.63 -27.85
CA TYR A 357 12.98 3.96 -27.52
C TYR A 357 12.49 4.43 -26.16
N TYR A 358 13.22 5.38 -25.59
CA TYR A 358 12.80 6.16 -24.43
C TYR A 358 12.97 7.67 -24.70
N LEU A 359 12.29 8.49 -23.89
CA LEU A 359 12.47 9.94 -23.89
C LEU A 359 13.48 10.34 -22.80
N ASP A 360 14.46 11.16 -23.14
CA ASP A 360 15.37 11.74 -22.16
C ASP A 360 14.76 12.94 -21.42
N GLY A 361 15.55 13.56 -20.53
CA GLY A 361 15.12 14.73 -19.77
C GLY A 361 14.81 15.97 -20.61
N GLU A 362 15.16 15.98 -21.89
CA GLU A 362 14.87 17.03 -22.86
C GLU A 362 13.76 16.63 -23.85
N ASN A 363 13.07 15.51 -23.59
CA ASN A 363 12.09 14.89 -24.49
C ASN A 363 12.65 14.49 -25.87
N GLN A 364 13.95 14.26 -25.97
CA GLN A 364 14.53 13.69 -27.19
C GLN A 364 14.30 12.17 -27.21
N ILE A 365 13.98 11.65 -28.39
CA ILE A 365 13.78 10.22 -28.62
C ILE A 365 15.15 9.56 -28.77
N ASN A 366 15.45 8.61 -27.89
CA ASN A 366 16.64 7.77 -27.96
C ASN A 366 16.19 6.36 -28.34
N ILE A 367 16.56 5.92 -29.55
CA ILE A 367 16.21 4.60 -30.10
C ILE A 367 17.39 3.66 -29.88
N GLU A 368 17.14 2.49 -29.29
CA GLU A 368 18.17 1.54 -28.88
C GLU A 368 17.97 0.16 -29.52
N VAL A 369 19.05 -0.62 -29.60
CA VAL A 369 18.97 -2.04 -29.96
C VAL A 369 18.15 -2.77 -28.90
N THR A 370 17.14 -3.52 -29.35
CA THR A 370 16.11 -4.03 -28.45
C THR A 370 15.76 -5.49 -28.72
N SER A 371 15.74 -6.29 -27.67
CA SER A 371 15.33 -7.70 -27.70
C SER A 371 14.47 -8.04 -26.49
N PHE A 372 13.25 -8.48 -26.73
CA PHE A 372 12.34 -8.96 -25.70
C PHE A 372 12.05 -10.45 -25.86
N LYS A 373 12.23 -11.23 -24.80
CA LYS A 373 11.95 -12.66 -24.82
C LYS A 373 11.09 -13.06 -23.63
N PHE A 374 9.96 -13.70 -23.92
CA PHE A 374 9.03 -14.21 -22.93
C PHE A 374 8.89 -15.71 -23.14
N THR A 375 9.14 -16.51 -22.11
CA THR A 375 9.01 -17.97 -22.16
C THR A 375 8.19 -18.47 -20.98
N ASN A 376 7.18 -19.31 -21.24
CA ASN A 376 6.26 -19.80 -20.21
C ASN A 376 5.53 -18.69 -19.46
N CYS A 377 5.17 -17.59 -20.10
CA CYS A 377 4.59 -16.42 -19.44
C CYS A 377 3.06 -16.37 -19.57
N ILE A 378 2.39 -15.71 -18.62
CA ILE A 378 0.99 -15.34 -18.69
C ILE A 378 0.90 -13.81 -18.67
N ILE A 379 0.25 -13.21 -19.66
CA ILE A 379 0.02 -11.77 -19.75
C ILE A 379 -1.48 -11.54 -19.92
N TYR A 380 -2.15 -11.16 -18.83
CA TYR A 380 -3.60 -11.03 -18.79
C TYR A 380 -4.06 -9.89 -17.88
N GLY A 381 -5.28 -9.42 -18.08
CA GLY A 381 -5.90 -8.38 -17.28
C GLY A 381 -7.26 -7.94 -17.81
N ASN A 382 -7.71 -6.77 -17.34
CA ASN A 382 -9.03 -6.20 -17.65
C ASN A 382 -9.12 -5.38 -18.95
N GLN A 383 -8.00 -5.05 -19.63
CA GLN A 383 -8.05 -4.42 -20.95
C GLN A 383 -8.41 -5.42 -22.05
N TYR A 384 -8.91 -4.89 -23.16
CA TYR A 384 -9.18 -5.70 -24.36
C TYR A 384 -7.89 -6.20 -25.02
N ASP A 385 -6.86 -5.35 -25.05
CA ASP A 385 -5.49 -5.70 -25.45
C ASP A 385 -4.55 -5.40 -24.28
N GLU A 386 -3.75 -6.39 -23.88
CA GLU A 386 -2.82 -6.25 -22.74
C GLU A 386 -1.37 -6.07 -23.18
N ILE A 387 -1.10 -6.02 -24.49
CA ILE A 387 0.24 -5.85 -25.04
C ILE A 387 0.22 -4.70 -26.03
N TYR A 388 1.10 -3.73 -25.81
CA TYR A 388 1.36 -2.68 -26.78
C TYR A 388 2.83 -2.65 -27.15
N VAL A 389 3.05 -2.69 -28.46
CA VAL A 389 4.36 -2.61 -29.10
C VAL A 389 4.44 -1.25 -29.75
N ASP A 390 5.34 -0.41 -29.24
CA ASP A 390 5.65 0.89 -29.83
C ASP A 390 7.04 0.84 -30.45
N LYS A 391 7.18 1.30 -31.69
CA LYS A 391 8.47 1.23 -32.40
C LYS A 391 8.82 2.59 -32.99
N GLY A 392 10.07 2.99 -32.79
CA GLY A 392 10.67 4.16 -33.39
C GLY A 392 10.75 4.05 -34.91
N ASN A 393 10.82 5.20 -35.57
CA ASN A 393 10.81 5.30 -37.03
C ASN A 393 12.21 5.07 -37.69
N GLN A 394 13.14 4.38 -37.04
CA GLN A 394 14.50 4.14 -37.56
C GLN A 394 14.89 2.66 -37.56
N ASN A 395 15.85 2.27 -38.40
CA ASN A 395 16.28 0.88 -38.62
C ASN A 395 17.18 0.32 -37.49
N SER A 396 16.84 0.56 -36.22
CA SER A 396 17.46 -0.15 -35.09
C SER A 396 17.06 -1.63 -35.13
N GLU A 397 17.94 -2.51 -34.64
CA GLU A 397 17.58 -3.91 -34.43
C GLU A 397 16.53 -4.01 -33.33
N TYR A 398 15.36 -4.52 -33.66
CA TYR A 398 14.23 -4.68 -32.75
C TYR A 398 13.59 -6.05 -32.93
N SER A 399 13.48 -6.79 -31.83
CA SER A 399 12.77 -8.07 -31.82
C SER A 399 12.00 -8.29 -30.53
N TYR A 400 10.86 -8.99 -30.64
CA TYR A 400 10.19 -9.61 -29.51
C TYR A 400 9.81 -11.04 -29.88
N PHE A 401 9.83 -11.91 -28.88
CA PHE A 401 9.50 -13.32 -29.03
C PHE A 401 8.73 -13.82 -27.80
N PHE A 402 7.64 -14.54 -28.06
CA PHE A 402 6.81 -15.22 -27.08
C PHE A 402 6.84 -16.72 -27.37
N ASP A 403 7.32 -17.52 -26.42
CA ASP A 403 7.41 -18.97 -26.52
C ASP A 403 6.59 -19.62 -25.41
N HIS A 404 5.59 -20.41 -25.77
CA HIS A 404 4.67 -21.05 -24.83
C HIS A 404 4.10 -20.03 -23.84
N CYS A 405 3.37 -19.03 -24.33
CA CYS A 405 2.79 -17.99 -23.48
C CYS A 405 1.26 -17.99 -23.59
N LEU A 406 0.58 -17.56 -22.53
CA LEU A 406 -0.85 -17.24 -22.55
C LEU A 406 -1.03 -15.72 -22.60
N LEU A 407 -1.57 -15.21 -23.70
CA LEU A 407 -1.58 -13.79 -24.01
C LEU A 407 -3.01 -13.27 -24.27
N LYS A 408 -3.35 -12.12 -23.71
CA LYS A 408 -4.52 -11.34 -24.13
C LYS A 408 -4.09 -10.22 -25.07
N THR A 409 -4.33 -10.38 -26.37
CA THR A 409 -3.85 -9.39 -27.34
C THR A 409 -4.63 -9.36 -28.65
N THR A 410 -4.52 -8.22 -29.36
CA THR A 410 -5.03 -8.03 -30.72
C THR A 410 -3.93 -8.07 -31.79
N LEU A 411 -2.66 -8.25 -31.39
CA LEU A 411 -1.56 -8.44 -32.32
C LEU A 411 -1.82 -9.63 -33.26
N ASN A 412 -1.26 -9.56 -34.48
CA ASN A 412 -1.30 -10.70 -35.39
C ASN A 412 -0.34 -11.79 -34.91
N THR A 413 -0.91 -12.88 -34.40
CA THR A 413 -0.19 -13.99 -33.78
C THR A 413 0.04 -15.19 -34.72
N ALA A 414 -0.16 -15.01 -36.03
CA ALA A 414 0.00 -16.09 -37.01
C ALA A 414 1.47 -16.47 -37.31
N ASP A 415 2.44 -15.62 -36.96
CA ASP A 415 3.86 -15.90 -37.16
C ASP A 415 4.42 -16.69 -35.96
N GLU A 416 4.57 -17.99 -36.13
CA GLU A 416 5.14 -18.90 -35.13
C GLU A 416 6.60 -18.60 -34.78
N ASN A 417 7.33 -17.82 -35.61
CA ASN A 417 8.68 -17.36 -35.23
C ASN A 417 8.65 -16.25 -34.19
N ILE A 418 7.49 -15.60 -33.99
CA ILE A 418 7.26 -14.56 -32.99
C ILE A 418 6.41 -15.10 -31.84
N PHE A 419 5.39 -15.91 -32.13
CA PHE A 419 4.42 -16.45 -31.17
C PHE A 419 4.40 -17.98 -31.20
N SER A 420 5.47 -18.61 -30.76
CA SER A 420 5.62 -20.06 -30.76
C SER A 420 4.71 -20.71 -29.71
N SER A 421 3.78 -21.58 -30.14
CA SER A 421 2.93 -22.38 -29.23
C SER A 421 2.17 -21.56 -28.17
N CYS A 422 1.74 -20.36 -28.51
CA CYS A 422 1.03 -19.47 -27.58
C CYS A 422 -0.49 -19.74 -27.52
N LEU A 423 -1.06 -19.62 -26.33
CA LEU A 423 -2.50 -19.61 -26.08
C LEU A 423 -3.02 -18.17 -26.14
N ILE A 424 -3.90 -17.86 -27.09
CA ILE A 424 -4.32 -16.47 -27.36
C ILE A 424 -5.77 -16.24 -26.93
N ASN A 425 -5.99 -15.20 -26.13
CA ASN A 425 -7.31 -14.71 -25.70
C ASN A 425 -8.17 -15.74 -24.96
N ILE A 426 -7.52 -16.67 -24.23
CA ILE A 426 -8.18 -17.64 -23.34
C ILE A 426 -8.03 -17.15 -21.89
N ASP A 427 -9.07 -17.29 -21.08
CA ASP A 427 -8.98 -16.96 -19.64
C ASP A 427 -7.97 -17.89 -18.94
N PRO A 428 -6.95 -17.37 -18.24
CA PRO A 428 -6.00 -18.17 -17.48
C PRO A 428 -6.62 -18.86 -16.26
N LEU A 429 -7.83 -18.48 -15.82
CA LEU A 429 -8.50 -19.00 -14.62
C LEU A 429 -7.62 -18.86 -13.37
N PHE A 430 -7.21 -17.63 -13.04
CA PHE A 430 -6.58 -17.33 -11.76
C PHE A 430 -7.57 -17.54 -10.60
N LYS A 431 -7.08 -18.00 -9.44
CA LYS A 431 -7.91 -18.36 -8.27
C LYS A 431 -8.75 -17.21 -7.74
N ASP A 432 -8.19 -16.00 -7.67
CA ASP A 432 -8.90 -14.81 -7.17
C ASP A 432 -8.33 -13.53 -7.78
N ILE A 433 -9.00 -12.97 -8.79
CA ILE A 433 -8.56 -11.74 -9.46
C ILE A 433 -8.81 -10.47 -8.64
N GLU A 434 -9.72 -10.51 -7.65
CA GLU A 434 -10.03 -9.37 -6.78
C GLU A 434 -9.00 -9.23 -5.65
N LYS A 435 -8.42 -10.36 -5.21
CA LYS A 435 -7.30 -10.42 -4.26
C LYS A 435 -5.99 -10.83 -4.94
N PRO A 436 -5.69 -10.22 -6.11
CA PRO A 436 -4.90 -10.76 -7.22
C PRO A 436 -4.00 -11.97 -6.89
N GLN A 437 -4.62 -13.12 -6.65
CA GLN A 437 -3.98 -14.40 -6.42
C GLN A 437 -3.79 -15.06 -7.79
N LEU A 438 -2.60 -14.87 -8.36
CA LEU A 438 -2.26 -15.36 -9.70
C LEU A 438 -1.90 -16.85 -9.77
N GLU A 439 -2.17 -17.60 -8.71
CA GLU A 439 -2.18 -19.05 -8.78
C GLU A 439 -3.31 -19.52 -9.71
N LEU A 440 -3.08 -20.62 -10.42
CA LEU A 440 -4.03 -21.18 -11.37
C LEU A 440 -5.08 -22.06 -10.68
N ASP A 441 -6.30 -22.02 -11.17
CA ASP A 441 -7.34 -23.00 -10.86
C ASP A 441 -7.03 -24.36 -11.49
N SER A 442 -7.60 -25.43 -10.92
CA SER A 442 -7.47 -26.82 -11.40
C SER A 442 -7.92 -27.05 -12.85
N LEU A 443 -8.77 -26.18 -13.40
CA LEU A 443 -9.26 -26.26 -14.77
C LEU A 443 -8.52 -25.32 -15.74
N SER A 444 -7.48 -24.64 -15.26
CA SER A 444 -6.77 -23.64 -16.06
C SER A 444 -6.17 -24.24 -17.34
N PRO A 445 -6.32 -23.57 -18.49
CA PRO A 445 -5.66 -23.96 -19.74
C PRO A 445 -4.13 -23.74 -19.71
N ALA A 446 -3.63 -22.98 -18.73
CA ALA A 446 -2.20 -22.78 -18.53
C ALA A 446 -1.51 -23.98 -17.87
N LEU A 447 -2.25 -24.95 -17.34
CA LEU A 447 -1.68 -26.17 -16.77
C LEU A 447 -1.07 -27.06 -17.86
N HIS A 448 0.16 -27.53 -17.62
CA HIS A 448 0.89 -28.40 -18.55
C HIS A 448 1.12 -27.84 -19.97
N SER A 449 0.96 -26.53 -20.14
CA SER A 449 1.11 -25.85 -21.44
C SER A 449 2.48 -25.20 -21.62
N GLY A 450 3.37 -25.31 -20.63
CA GLY A 450 4.72 -24.77 -20.67
C GLY A 450 5.75 -25.71 -21.28
N LYS A 451 6.87 -25.12 -21.66
CA LYS A 451 8.08 -25.77 -22.16
C LYS A 451 9.05 -26.03 -21.03
N ALA A 452 9.72 -27.19 -21.01
CA ALA A 452 10.80 -27.46 -20.07
C ALA A 452 12.01 -26.53 -20.34
N VAL A 453 12.35 -25.68 -19.37
CA VAL A 453 13.42 -24.66 -19.47
C VAL A 453 14.44 -24.73 -18.32
N GLY A 454 14.41 -25.79 -17.51
CA GLY A 454 15.38 -26.01 -16.42
C GLY A 454 15.09 -25.28 -15.11
N VAL A 455 13.94 -24.60 -15.00
CA VAL A 455 13.46 -23.99 -13.75
C VAL A 455 12.75 -25.09 -12.94
N MET A 456 13.32 -25.48 -11.80
CA MET A 456 12.85 -26.64 -11.02
C MET A 456 11.74 -26.29 -10.02
N GLN A 457 11.71 -25.06 -9.52
CA GLN A 457 10.76 -24.62 -8.51
C GLN A 457 9.95 -23.42 -9.00
N ASP A 458 8.76 -23.24 -8.46
CA ASP A 458 7.93 -22.07 -8.67
C ASP A 458 8.24 -20.97 -7.62
N ILE A 459 7.55 -19.83 -7.72
CA ILE A 459 7.74 -18.68 -6.82
C ILE A 459 7.51 -19.00 -5.33
N LEU A 460 6.77 -20.07 -5.01
CA LEU A 460 6.51 -20.52 -3.64
C LEU A 460 7.46 -21.65 -3.21
N GLY A 461 8.46 -22.01 -4.03
CA GLY A 461 9.39 -23.10 -3.77
C GLY A 461 8.83 -24.50 -4.08
N ARG A 462 7.64 -24.61 -4.70
CA ARG A 462 7.03 -25.89 -5.08
C ARG A 462 7.72 -26.46 -6.32
N GLN A 463 7.89 -27.77 -6.38
CA GLN A 463 8.49 -28.42 -7.54
C GLN A 463 7.60 -28.29 -8.78
N ARG A 464 8.20 -27.92 -9.91
CA ARG A 464 7.53 -27.84 -11.20
C ARG A 464 7.39 -29.21 -11.84
N ASN A 465 6.38 -29.36 -12.70
CA ASN A 465 6.37 -30.51 -13.61
C ASN A 465 7.52 -30.33 -14.62
N MET A 466 8.53 -31.19 -14.52
CA MET A 466 9.77 -31.04 -15.30
C MET A 466 9.62 -31.29 -16.79
N GLN A 467 8.52 -31.93 -17.22
CA GLN A 467 8.27 -32.21 -18.64
C GLN A 467 7.27 -31.21 -19.24
N TYR A 468 6.22 -30.89 -18.48
CA TYR A 468 5.14 -30.01 -18.90
C TYR A 468 4.80 -29.05 -17.75
N PRO A 469 5.64 -28.03 -17.46
CA PRO A 469 5.36 -27.09 -16.40
C PRO A 469 4.10 -26.27 -16.72
N ALA A 470 3.42 -25.76 -15.69
CA ALA A 470 2.40 -24.73 -15.90
C ALA A 470 3.03 -23.42 -16.41
N LEU A 471 2.24 -22.65 -17.18
CA LEU A 471 2.60 -21.29 -17.54
C LEU A 471 2.56 -20.38 -16.31
N GLY A 472 3.40 -19.35 -16.32
CA GLY A 472 3.49 -18.34 -15.27
C GLY A 472 4.33 -18.76 -14.07
N ALA A 473 4.29 -17.91 -13.03
CA ALA A 473 5.17 -17.99 -11.87
C ALA A 473 4.83 -19.09 -10.86
N TYR A 474 3.62 -19.64 -10.95
CA TYR A 474 3.08 -20.58 -9.97
C TYR A 474 2.86 -21.95 -10.62
N GLU A 475 3.21 -23.01 -9.91
CA GLU A 475 2.86 -24.39 -10.25
C GLU A 475 1.74 -24.88 -9.32
N PRO A 476 0.65 -25.51 -9.80
CA PRO A 476 -0.36 -26.07 -8.91
C PRO A 476 0.18 -27.25 -8.08
N ASN A 477 -0.48 -27.51 -6.95
CA ASN A 477 -0.36 -28.80 -6.26
C ASN A 477 -1.29 -29.78 -6.97
N TYR A 478 -0.73 -30.88 -7.49
CA TYR A 478 -1.47 -31.93 -8.19
C TYR A 478 -2.15 -32.93 -7.26
#